data_AF-A0A833EPH7-F1
#
_entry.id   AF-A0A833EPH7-F1
#
_cell.length_a   1.000
_cell.length_b   1.000
_cell.length_c   1.000
_cell.angle_alpha   90.00
_cell.angle_beta   90.00
_cell.angle_gamma   90.00
#
_symmetry.space_group_name_H-M   'P 1'
#
loop_
_entity.id
_entity.type
_entity.pdbx_description
1 polymer ?
#
loop_
_entity_poly.entity_id
_entity_poly.type
_entity_poly.pdbx_seq_one_letter_code
_entity_poly.pdbx_strand_id
1 'polypeptide(L)'
;MNPVRLSSSTFILFSLFILSLVFFQNSFGQSLNVSAGPDKEIIASQSIQIGGSPTASGGIAPYFYAWFPGEGLNDATISNPVSSAITTTEYIITVTDATGAVATDTVTVFVKRYLYAVNDNGPAQLTRVDVDSPTPSLEIVADYIIYAGPAGYGLPIGAILDETEAAALDITTGTAYIISNLGVE
;
A
#
# COMPACT_ATOMS: atom_id res chain seq x y z
N MET A 1 18.83 21.49 -65.48
CA MET A 1 17.60 21.60 -64.68
C MET A 1 17.75 22.82 -63.79
N ASN A 2 16.88 23.83 -63.94
CA ASN A 2 16.93 25.03 -63.10
C ASN A 2 16.25 24.74 -61.76
N PRO A 3 16.88 25.05 -60.62
CA PRO A 3 16.25 24.86 -59.32
C PRO A 3 15.10 25.86 -59.15
N VAL A 4 13.92 25.34 -58.86
CA VAL A 4 12.74 26.16 -58.50
C VAL A 4 13.04 26.84 -57.16
N ARG A 5 13.15 28.17 -57.16
CA ARG A 5 13.27 28.97 -55.93
C ARG A 5 11.88 29.35 -55.44
N LEU A 6 11.49 28.83 -54.27
CA LEU A 6 10.24 29.18 -53.61
C LEU A 6 10.33 30.59 -53.00
N SER A 7 9.20 31.31 -52.98
CA SER A 7 9.12 32.65 -52.39
C SER A 7 9.17 32.58 -50.86
N SER A 8 9.67 33.63 -50.21
CA SER A 8 9.76 33.73 -48.74
C SER A 8 8.41 33.47 -48.05
N SER A 9 7.31 33.98 -48.63
CA SER A 9 5.96 33.77 -48.11
C SER A 9 5.51 32.31 -48.18
N THR A 10 5.94 31.59 -49.23
CA THR A 10 5.66 30.16 -49.39
C THR A 10 6.42 29.32 -48.36
N PHE A 11 7.65 29.73 -48.00
CA PHE A 11 8.42 29.09 -46.92
C PHE A 11 7.78 29.30 -45.55
N ILE A 12 7.30 30.52 -45.24
CA ILE A 12 6.67 30.83 -43.95
C ILE A 12 5.35 30.07 -43.80
N LEU A 13 4.50 30.05 -44.83
CA LEU A 13 3.23 29.32 -44.80
C LEU A 13 3.45 27.80 -44.69
N PHE A 14 4.47 27.26 -45.37
CA PHE A 14 4.83 25.85 -45.25
C PHE A 14 5.37 25.51 -43.86
N SER A 15 6.17 26.40 -43.26
CA SER A 15 6.67 26.25 -41.89
C SER A 15 5.54 26.34 -40.86
N LEU A 16 4.59 27.27 -41.00
CA LEU A 16 3.43 27.38 -40.13
C LEU A 16 2.46 26.20 -40.28
N PHE A 17 2.26 25.71 -41.51
CA PHE A 17 1.46 24.52 -41.76
C PHE A 17 2.10 23.29 -41.11
N ILE A 18 3.40 23.06 -41.31
CA ILE A 18 4.16 22.00 -40.64
C ILE A 18 4.12 22.16 -39.13
N LEU A 19 4.29 23.37 -38.61
CA LEU A 19 4.22 23.63 -37.18
C LEU A 19 2.82 23.30 -36.64
N SER A 20 1.75 23.74 -37.31
CA SER A 20 0.36 23.42 -36.94
C SER A 20 0.05 21.92 -37.07
N LEU A 21 0.59 21.25 -38.09
CA LEU A 21 0.40 19.82 -38.35
C LEU A 21 1.16 18.99 -37.31
N VAL A 22 2.36 19.39 -36.92
CA VAL A 22 3.12 18.80 -35.81
C VAL A 22 2.37 19.02 -34.49
N PHE A 23 1.79 20.20 -34.25
CA PHE A 23 0.92 20.43 -33.08
C PHE A 23 -0.34 19.56 -33.11
N PHE A 24 -1.01 19.43 -34.26
CA PHE A 24 -2.23 18.62 -34.40
C PHE A 24 -1.94 17.11 -34.26
N GLN A 25 -0.83 16.62 -34.80
CA GLN A 25 -0.42 15.21 -34.71
C GLN A 25 -0.02 14.81 -33.28
N ASN A 26 0.57 15.73 -32.50
CA ASN A 26 0.94 15.49 -31.10
C ASN A 26 -0.26 15.35 -30.15
N SER A 27 -1.47 15.77 -30.58
CA SER A 27 -2.69 15.71 -29.75
C SER A 27 -3.46 14.38 -29.85
N PHE A 28 -3.09 13.47 -30.77
CA PHE A 28 -3.85 12.23 -31.03
C PHE A 28 -3.18 10.94 -30.52
N GLY A 29 -2.07 11.04 -29.77
CA GLY A 29 -1.28 9.86 -29.35
C GLY A 29 -0.94 9.75 -27.86
N GLN A 30 -1.33 10.71 -27.02
CA GLN A 30 -0.91 10.75 -25.62
C GLN A 30 -2.09 10.49 -24.69
N SER A 31 -2.70 9.30 -24.78
CA SER A 31 -3.66 8.88 -23.75
C SER A 31 -2.94 8.86 -22.40
N LEU A 32 -3.50 9.56 -21.40
CA LEU A 32 -3.01 9.46 -20.03
C LEU A 32 -3.24 8.03 -19.54
N ASN A 33 -2.17 7.39 -19.07
CA ASN A 33 -2.18 6.08 -18.46
C ASN A 33 -1.68 6.21 -17.02
N VAL A 34 -2.38 5.54 -16.10
CA VAL A 34 -2.11 5.57 -14.66
C VAL A 34 -1.94 4.15 -14.18
N SER A 35 -0.95 3.94 -13.31
CA SER A 35 -0.73 2.68 -12.62
C SER A 35 -0.50 2.91 -11.14
N ALA A 36 -1.33 2.30 -10.30
CA ALA A 36 -1.19 2.25 -8.85
C ALA A 36 -0.14 1.20 -8.41
N GLY A 37 0.40 0.43 -9.35
CA GLY A 37 1.29 -0.70 -9.09
C GLY A 37 0.53 -1.97 -8.69
N PRO A 38 1.23 -3.09 -8.48
CA PRO A 38 0.60 -4.33 -8.03
C PRO A 38 0.16 -4.25 -6.57
N ASP A 39 -0.86 -5.02 -6.22
CA ASP A 39 -1.28 -5.23 -4.83
C ASP A 39 -0.10 -5.65 -3.93
N LYS A 40 -0.19 -5.24 -2.66
CA LYS A 40 0.87 -5.42 -1.67
C LYS A 40 0.35 -6.16 -0.46
N GLU A 41 1.24 -6.89 0.20
CA GLU A 41 0.98 -7.49 1.51
C GLU A 41 2.01 -6.95 2.51
N ILE A 42 1.54 -6.53 3.67
CA ILE A 42 2.37 -6.09 4.80
C ILE A 42 1.91 -6.75 6.09
N ILE A 43 2.83 -6.87 7.03
CA ILE A 43 2.46 -7.13 8.43
C ILE A 43 2.05 -5.78 9.03
N ALA A 44 1.01 -5.78 9.84
CA ALA A 44 0.57 -4.54 10.49
C ALA A 44 1.71 -3.88 11.28
N SER A 45 1.69 -2.55 11.33
CA SER A 45 2.79 -1.67 11.81
C SER A 45 4.02 -1.57 10.88
N GLN A 46 4.07 -2.32 9.77
CA GLN A 46 5.03 -2.05 8.71
C GLN A 46 4.53 -0.93 7.79
N SER A 47 5.41 -0.45 6.92
CA SER A 47 5.06 0.48 5.86
C SER A 47 5.64 0.02 4.53
N ILE A 48 4.96 0.39 3.44
CA ILE A 48 5.34 0.01 2.08
C ILE A 48 5.05 1.15 1.12
N GLN A 49 5.91 1.33 0.11
CA GLN A 49 5.64 2.28 -0.97
C GLN A 49 4.64 1.68 -1.97
N ILE A 50 3.63 2.47 -2.35
CA ILE A 50 2.64 2.14 -3.38
C ILE A 50 2.80 3.05 -4.62
N GLY A 51 2.12 2.74 -5.72
CA GLY A 51 2.27 3.42 -7.02
C GLY A 51 3.08 2.60 -8.03
N GLY A 52 2.88 2.88 -9.32
CA GLY A 52 3.56 2.25 -10.44
C GLY A 52 4.98 2.77 -10.69
N SER A 53 5.64 2.22 -11.73
CA SER A 53 6.96 2.66 -12.20
C SER A 53 6.96 2.85 -13.72
N PRO A 54 6.57 4.05 -14.22
CA PRO A 54 6.07 5.21 -13.47
C PRO A 54 4.58 5.09 -13.10
N THR A 55 4.12 5.88 -12.12
CA THR A 55 2.69 5.98 -11.75
C THR A 55 1.84 6.61 -12.85
N ALA A 56 2.39 7.53 -13.64
CA ALA A 56 1.70 8.17 -14.76
C ALA A 56 2.59 8.20 -16.01
N SER A 57 2.01 7.90 -17.16
CA SER A 57 2.67 7.95 -18.47
C SER A 57 1.67 8.34 -19.57
N GLY A 58 2.16 8.74 -20.75
CA GLY A 58 1.30 9.38 -21.75
C GLY A 58 0.76 10.72 -21.24
N GLY A 59 -0.33 11.25 -21.78
CA GLY A 59 -0.84 12.57 -21.41
C GLY A 59 0.18 13.70 -21.62
N ILE A 60 -0.05 14.85 -21.00
CA ILE A 60 0.85 16.01 -21.03
C ILE A 60 1.20 16.44 -19.60
N ALA A 61 2.48 16.35 -19.24
CA ALA A 61 2.99 16.83 -17.96
C ALA A 61 2.81 18.36 -17.78
N PRO A 62 2.74 18.89 -16.54
CA PRO A 62 2.82 18.17 -15.26
C PRO A 62 1.60 17.28 -14.97
N TYR A 63 1.83 16.27 -14.14
CA TYR A 63 0.77 15.43 -13.58
C TYR A 63 0.46 15.86 -12.15
N PHE A 64 -0.80 15.80 -11.77
CA PHE A 64 -1.31 16.06 -10.43
C PHE A 64 -1.92 14.78 -9.88
N TYR A 65 -1.50 14.36 -8.69
CA TYR A 65 -1.89 13.09 -8.08
C TYR A 65 -2.83 13.33 -6.89
N ALA A 66 -3.82 12.46 -6.73
CA ALA A 66 -4.69 12.42 -5.58
C ALA A 66 -5.05 10.98 -5.23
N TRP A 67 -4.68 10.53 -4.03
CA TRP A 67 -5.00 9.22 -3.50
C TRP A 67 -6.19 9.27 -2.53
N PHE A 68 -7.04 8.24 -2.56
CA PHE A 68 -8.14 8.05 -1.61
C PHE A 68 -8.29 6.58 -1.23
N PRO A 69 -8.52 6.24 0.07
CA PRO A 69 -8.47 7.14 1.21
C PRO A 69 -7.07 7.70 1.44
N GLY A 70 -6.96 8.86 2.09
CA GLY A 70 -5.66 9.44 2.49
C GLY A 70 -5.14 8.91 3.82
N GLU A 71 -5.99 8.22 4.59
CA GLU A 71 -5.62 7.63 5.88
C GLU A 71 -4.57 6.54 5.68
N GLY A 72 -3.54 6.54 6.52
CA GLY A 72 -2.42 5.60 6.40
C GLY A 72 -1.42 5.95 5.29
N LEU A 73 -1.60 7.02 4.52
CA LEU A 73 -0.60 7.50 3.57
C LEU A 73 0.23 8.64 4.17
N ASN A 74 1.53 8.67 3.89
CA ASN A 74 2.40 9.77 4.32
C ASN A 74 2.08 11.10 3.60
N ASP A 75 1.67 11.04 2.34
CA ASP A 75 1.22 12.17 1.54
C ASP A 75 0.32 11.67 0.39
N ALA A 76 -0.97 11.99 0.44
CA ALA A 76 -1.94 11.54 -0.56
C ALA A 76 -1.83 12.29 -1.92
N THR A 77 -0.86 13.20 -2.10
CA THR A 77 -0.73 14.06 -3.29
C THR A 77 0.52 13.81 -4.14
N ILE A 78 1.33 12.80 -3.78
CA ILE A 78 2.54 12.41 -4.52
C ILE A 78 2.34 11.13 -5.34
N SER A 79 3.21 10.91 -6.32
CA SER A 79 3.09 9.78 -7.26
C SER A 79 3.22 8.41 -6.61
N ASN A 80 4.05 8.29 -5.57
CA ASN A 80 4.38 7.02 -4.92
C ASN A 80 4.46 7.20 -3.40
N PRO A 81 3.33 7.31 -2.69
CA PRO A 81 3.31 7.47 -1.25
C PRO A 81 3.73 6.19 -0.52
N VAL A 82 4.08 6.34 0.74
CA VAL A 82 4.30 5.26 1.69
C VAL A 82 3.00 5.04 2.45
N SER A 83 2.45 3.83 2.35
CA SER A 83 1.30 3.35 3.11
C SER A 83 1.76 2.68 4.40
N SER A 84 1.15 3.04 5.52
CA SER A 84 1.22 2.41 6.84
C SER A 84 -0.18 2.00 7.30
N ALA A 85 -1.00 1.48 6.38
CA ALA A 85 -2.34 0.99 6.68
C ALA A 85 -2.32 -0.04 7.82
N ILE A 86 -3.26 0.08 8.76
CA ILE A 86 -3.38 -0.83 9.92
C ILE A 86 -4.39 -1.97 9.68
N THR A 87 -5.22 -1.84 8.66
CA THR A 87 -6.17 -2.84 8.16
C THR A 87 -6.07 -2.91 6.64
N THR A 88 -6.49 -4.04 6.04
CA THR A 88 -6.53 -4.17 4.58
C THR A 88 -7.29 -3.00 3.96
N THR A 89 -6.60 -2.24 3.11
CA THR A 89 -7.10 -0.97 2.57
C THR A 89 -6.91 -0.94 1.07
N GLU A 90 -7.98 -0.61 0.34
CA GLU A 90 -7.95 -0.34 -1.09
C GLU A 90 -7.68 1.16 -1.31
N TYR A 91 -6.60 1.49 -2.02
CA TYR A 91 -6.26 2.85 -2.39
C TYR A 91 -6.50 3.08 -3.88
N ILE A 92 -7.19 4.16 -4.19
CA ILE A 92 -7.48 4.61 -5.55
C ILE A 92 -6.64 5.85 -5.82
N ILE A 93 -5.85 5.83 -6.89
CA ILE A 93 -5.17 7.03 -7.39
C ILE A 93 -5.99 7.65 -8.51
N THR A 94 -6.13 8.97 -8.47
CA THR A 94 -6.58 9.80 -9.58
C THR A 94 -5.42 10.68 -10.04
N VAL A 95 -5.13 10.67 -11.34
CA VAL A 95 -4.13 11.55 -11.94
C VAL A 95 -4.79 12.46 -12.95
N THR A 96 -4.46 13.75 -12.87
CA THR A 96 -4.85 14.76 -13.86
C THR A 96 -3.60 15.30 -14.55
N ASP A 97 -3.63 15.44 -15.87
CA ASP A 97 -2.54 16.03 -16.63
C ASP A 97 -2.74 17.54 -16.89
N ALA A 98 -1.79 18.20 -17.56
CA ALA A 98 -1.82 19.64 -17.82
C ALA A 98 -2.97 20.07 -18.76
N THR A 99 -3.55 19.15 -19.51
CA THR A 99 -4.72 19.41 -20.38
C THR A 99 -6.04 19.17 -19.67
N GLY A 100 -6.00 18.64 -18.45
CA GLY A 100 -7.19 18.23 -17.69
C GLY A 100 -7.67 16.82 -18.02
N ALA A 101 -6.88 16.00 -18.72
CA ALA A 101 -7.18 14.59 -18.88
C ALA A 101 -7.07 13.89 -17.53
N VAL A 102 -8.04 13.04 -17.19
CA VAL A 102 -8.11 12.34 -15.90
C VAL A 102 -8.11 10.84 -16.13
N ALA A 103 -7.31 10.13 -15.35
CA ALA A 103 -7.30 8.67 -15.31
C ALA A 103 -7.10 8.17 -13.86
N THR A 104 -7.55 6.95 -13.60
CA THR A 104 -7.52 6.34 -12.27
C THR A 104 -6.99 4.92 -12.31
N ASP A 105 -6.41 4.46 -11.22
CA ASP A 105 -6.07 3.05 -10.99
C ASP A 105 -6.17 2.71 -9.50
N THR A 106 -6.17 1.43 -9.16
CA THR A 106 -6.37 0.93 -7.79
C THR A 106 -5.26 -0.01 -7.37
N VAL A 107 -4.89 0.05 -6.09
CA VAL A 107 -3.99 -0.92 -5.44
C VAL A 107 -4.57 -1.32 -4.08
N THR A 108 -4.57 -2.61 -3.79
CA THR A 108 -4.96 -3.13 -2.46
C THR A 108 -3.71 -3.39 -1.63
N VAL A 109 -3.68 -2.85 -0.41
CA VAL A 109 -2.69 -3.19 0.60
C VAL A 109 -3.34 -4.13 1.60
N PHE A 110 -3.03 -5.43 1.48
CA PHE A 110 -3.42 -6.46 2.42
C PHE A 110 -2.58 -6.36 3.69
N VAL A 111 -3.25 -6.29 4.85
CA VAL A 111 -2.59 -6.20 6.14
C VAL A 111 -2.82 -7.49 6.91
N LYS A 112 -1.74 -8.18 7.26
CA LYS A 112 -1.75 -9.36 8.13
C LYS A 112 -1.48 -8.97 9.58
N ARG A 113 -2.28 -9.51 10.48
CA ARG A 113 -2.09 -9.38 11.93
C ARG A 113 -1.83 -10.74 12.54
N TYR A 114 -0.92 -10.77 13.51
CA TYR A 114 -0.54 -11.99 14.21
C TYR A 114 -0.83 -11.87 15.70
N LEU A 115 -1.49 -12.88 16.25
CA LEU A 115 -1.54 -13.13 17.68
C LEU A 115 -0.48 -14.17 18.06
N TYR A 116 0.11 -14.02 19.24
CA TYR A 116 0.99 -15.03 19.81
C TYR A 116 0.30 -15.65 21.03
N ALA A 117 0.14 -16.97 21.01
CA ALA A 117 -0.30 -17.75 22.17
C ALA A 117 0.90 -18.37 22.87
N VAL A 118 0.86 -18.39 24.21
CA VAL A 118 1.79 -19.12 25.06
C VAL A 118 1.01 -20.28 25.69
N ASN A 119 1.50 -21.52 25.55
CA ASN A 119 0.95 -22.66 26.26
C ASN A 119 1.87 -23.08 27.42
N ASP A 120 1.27 -23.50 28.54
CA ASP A 120 2.00 -23.93 29.75
C ASP A 120 2.31 -25.44 29.78
N ASN A 121 2.10 -26.14 28.67
CA ASN A 121 2.25 -27.61 28.59
C ASN A 121 3.70 -28.10 28.37
N GLY A 122 4.72 -27.29 28.72
CA GLY A 122 6.13 -27.57 28.44
C GLY A 122 6.99 -26.30 28.41
N PRO A 123 8.20 -26.28 27.82
CA PRO A 123 8.89 -25.02 27.58
C PRO A 123 7.96 -24.12 26.75
N ALA A 124 7.67 -22.92 27.26
CA ALA A 124 6.71 -21.98 26.69
C ALA A 124 6.86 -21.88 25.16
N GLN A 125 5.90 -22.47 24.43
CA GLN A 125 5.95 -22.50 22.97
C GLN A 125 5.19 -21.30 22.43
N LEU A 126 5.84 -20.55 21.53
CA LEU A 126 5.17 -19.48 20.80
C LEU A 126 4.55 -20.02 19.53
N THR A 127 3.24 -19.87 19.47
CA THR A 127 2.48 -20.12 18.25
C THR A 127 1.94 -18.81 17.74
N ARG A 128 2.24 -18.45 16.49
CA ARG A 128 1.59 -17.32 15.84
C ARG A 128 0.31 -17.79 15.14
N VAL A 129 -0.71 -16.94 15.16
CA VAL A 129 -1.97 -17.13 14.45
C VAL A 129 -2.22 -15.90 13.60
N ASP A 130 -2.35 -16.11 12.28
CA ASP A 130 -2.87 -15.08 11.38
C ASP A 130 -4.38 -14.93 11.62
N VAL A 131 -4.78 -13.80 12.20
CA VAL A 131 -6.19 -13.57 12.57
C VAL A 131 -7.05 -13.06 11.42
N ASP A 132 -6.41 -12.66 10.32
CA ASP A 132 -7.10 -12.18 9.12
C ASP A 132 -7.28 -13.29 8.07
N SER A 133 -6.72 -14.48 8.34
CA SER A 133 -6.87 -15.65 7.46
C SER A 133 -8.25 -16.30 7.60
N PRO A 134 -8.94 -16.64 6.49
CA PRO A 134 -10.19 -17.40 6.51
C PRO A 134 -9.99 -18.85 6.98
N THR A 135 -8.76 -19.34 6.97
CA THR A 135 -8.34 -20.62 7.55
C THR A 135 -7.18 -20.35 8.51
N PRO A 136 -7.44 -20.00 9.78
CA PRO A 136 -6.38 -19.74 10.75
C PRO A 136 -5.57 -21.03 10.96
N SER A 137 -4.31 -21.02 10.55
CA SER A 137 -3.38 -22.14 10.75
C SER A 137 -2.37 -21.77 11.83
N LEU A 138 -2.17 -22.68 12.79
CA LEU A 138 -1.17 -22.55 13.84
C LEU A 138 0.22 -22.81 13.25
N GLU A 139 1.12 -21.83 13.34
CA GLU A 139 2.54 -22.01 13.02
C GLU A 139 3.37 -21.83 14.30
N ILE A 140 4.14 -22.87 14.65
CA ILE A 140 5.12 -22.80 15.76
C ILE A 140 6.30 -21.95 15.29
N VAL A 141 6.59 -20.85 15.99
CA VAL A 141 7.59 -19.88 15.54
C VAL A 141 8.87 -19.92 16.38
N ALA A 142 8.78 -20.35 17.65
CA ALA A 142 9.93 -20.54 18.53
C ALA A 142 9.58 -21.38 19.77
N ASP A 143 10.60 -22.05 20.34
CA ASP A 143 10.51 -22.82 21.60
C ASP A 143 10.80 -21.97 22.87
N TYR A 144 10.74 -20.62 22.81
CA TYR A 144 10.97 -19.79 24.01
C TYR A 144 10.53 -18.31 23.93
N ILE A 145 10.07 -17.74 25.06
CA ILE A 145 10.23 -16.31 25.42
C ILE A 145 10.67 -16.18 26.89
N ILE A 146 11.77 -15.44 27.15
CA ILE A 146 11.97 -14.67 28.40
C ILE A 146 11.40 -13.27 28.15
N TYR A 147 10.38 -12.88 28.91
CA TYR A 147 10.01 -11.47 29.02
C TYR A 147 10.94 -10.79 30.02
N ALA A 148 11.86 -9.96 29.52
CA ALA A 148 12.52 -8.92 30.32
C ALA A 148 11.95 -7.56 29.88
N GLY A 149 10.83 -7.16 30.48
CA GLY A 149 10.24 -5.84 30.25
C GLY A 149 10.99 -4.72 30.99
N PRO A 150 11.05 -3.48 30.47
CA PRO A 150 11.53 -2.33 31.22
C PRO A 150 10.54 -2.02 32.36
N ALA A 151 11.05 -1.73 33.54
CA ALA A 151 10.25 -1.37 34.71
C ALA A 151 9.27 -0.23 34.39
N GLY A 152 7.95 -0.46 34.54
CA GLY A 152 7.01 0.66 34.63
C GLY A 152 5.55 0.43 34.22
N TYR A 153 5.23 -0.55 33.37
CA TYR A 153 3.84 -0.79 32.94
C TYR A 153 3.49 -2.27 33.11
N GLY A 154 3.20 -2.64 34.36
CA GLY A 154 2.85 -4.02 34.71
C GLY A 154 1.39 -4.32 34.41
N LEU A 155 1.14 -5.36 33.61
CA LEU A 155 0.23 -6.40 34.09
C LEU A 155 0.97 -7.11 35.24
N PRO A 156 0.31 -7.44 36.36
CA PRO A 156 0.99 -8.07 37.49
C PRO A 156 1.62 -9.40 37.04
N ILE A 157 2.90 -9.58 37.40
CA ILE A 157 3.58 -10.88 37.34
C ILE A 157 2.75 -11.85 38.18
N GLY A 158 2.18 -12.87 37.53
CA GLY A 158 1.33 -13.86 38.19
C GLY A 158 -0.18 -13.65 38.02
N ALA A 159 -0.64 -12.98 36.95
CA ALA A 159 -1.96 -13.34 36.41
C ALA A 159 -1.87 -14.76 35.85
N ILE A 160 -1.96 -15.75 36.75
CA ILE A 160 -2.44 -17.07 36.42
C ILE A 160 -3.86 -16.81 35.90
N LEU A 161 -4.00 -16.73 34.58
CA LEU A 161 -5.26 -17.14 33.99
C LEU A 161 -5.42 -18.59 34.48
N ASP A 162 -6.57 -18.90 35.07
CA ASP A 162 -6.92 -20.25 35.49
C ASP A 162 -6.43 -21.24 34.42
N GLU A 163 -6.01 -22.45 34.80
CA GLU A 163 -5.31 -23.46 33.96
C GLU A 163 -6.11 -23.89 32.68
N THR A 164 -7.22 -23.20 32.42
CA THR A 164 -8.20 -23.32 31.35
C THR A 164 -8.20 -22.15 30.34
N GLU A 165 -7.40 -21.09 30.50
CA GLU A 165 -7.45 -19.88 29.66
C GLU A 165 -6.10 -19.52 29.01
N ALA A 166 -6.08 -19.39 27.68
CA ALA A 166 -4.89 -18.97 26.94
C ALA A 166 -4.83 -17.43 26.85
N ALA A 167 -3.69 -16.83 27.21
CA ALA A 167 -3.41 -15.44 26.90
C ALA A 167 -2.88 -15.33 25.46
N ALA A 168 -3.50 -14.48 24.65
CA ALA A 168 -2.98 -14.10 23.35
C ALA A 168 -2.49 -12.65 23.38
N LEU A 169 -1.30 -12.39 22.86
CA LEU A 169 -0.80 -11.03 22.66
C LEU A 169 -0.94 -10.66 21.19
N ASP A 170 -1.63 -9.55 20.92
CA ASP A 170 -1.58 -8.88 19.64
C ASP A 170 -0.34 -8.00 19.57
N ILE A 171 0.65 -8.45 18.82
CA ILE A 171 1.91 -7.73 18.66
C ILE A 171 1.76 -6.48 17.79
N THR A 172 0.64 -6.34 17.07
CA THR A 172 0.34 -5.16 16.26
C THR A 172 -0.15 -4.02 17.14
N THR A 173 -1.11 -4.31 18.04
CA THR A 173 -1.71 -3.28 18.91
C THR A 173 -1.11 -3.22 20.31
N GLY A 174 -0.29 -4.21 20.68
CA GLY A 174 0.18 -4.39 22.05
C GLY A 174 -0.92 -4.83 23.02
N THR A 175 -2.09 -5.24 22.50
CA THR A 175 -3.25 -5.60 23.31
C THR A 175 -3.20 -7.07 23.70
N ALA A 176 -3.34 -7.37 24.98
CA ALA A 176 -3.55 -8.74 25.44
C ALA A 176 -5.03 -9.11 25.35
N TYR A 177 -5.31 -10.27 24.75
CA TYR A 177 -6.63 -10.89 24.67
C TYR A 177 -6.65 -12.14 25.55
N ILE A 178 -7.74 -12.31 26.30
CA ILE A 178 -8.04 -13.55 27.01
C ILE A 178 -8.83 -14.43 26.05
N ILE A 179 -8.27 -15.57 25.66
CA ILE A 179 -9.02 -16.59 24.92
C ILE A 179 -9.66 -17.49 25.96
N SER A 180 -10.91 -17.18 26.31
CA SER A 180 -11.73 -18.10 27.10
C SER A 180 -12.03 -19.32 26.23
N ASN A 181 -11.64 -20.48 26.72
CA ASN A 181 -11.94 -21.74 26.05
C ASN A 181 -13.45 -21.97 26.16
N LEU A 182 -14.21 -21.76 25.07
CA LEU A 182 -15.63 -22.09 25.03
C LEU A 182 -15.77 -23.62 25.04
N GLY A 183 -15.86 -24.19 26.24
CA GLY A 183 -16.58 -25.41 26.58
C GLY A 183 -16.19 -26.69 25.83
N VAL A 184 -15.55 -27.61 26.55
CA VAL A 184 -15.93 -29.01 26.46
C VAL A 184 -16.12 -29.51 27.89
N GLU A 185 -17.38 -29.59 28.33
CA GLU A 185 -17.78 -30.38 29.50
C GLU A 185 -17.48 -31.87 29.30
#